data_AF-A0A2N2F226-F1
#
_entry.id   AF-A0A2N2F226-F1
#
_cell.length_a   1.000
_cell.length_b   1.000
_cell.length_c   1.000
_cell.angle_alpha   90.00
_cell.angle_beta   90.00
_cell.angle_gamma   90.00
#
_symmetry.space_group_name_H-M   'P 1'
#
loop_
_entity.id
_entity.type
_entity.pdbx_description
1 polymer ?
#
loop_
_entity_poly.entity_id
_entity_poly.type
_entity_poly.pdbx_seq_one_letter_code
_entity_poly.pdbx_strand_id
1 'polypeptide(L)'
;MNTNLIKITTAAALLIVSAQFWGCSIFTKSKILPTQPTINPEGNKIIQEENALKVINERGETLKEISLKPEIIVEEEKMLPSEENTKRHKIKKEIAKDAVVSNSGKFAGVISNKTDIAIIDENDKEEIIPEGLVTGKFIFYDNSWNILWEKEFSEGRGIQDIHQVLISDNGESITMLTGSAEYGAEGRETIFVFDKNGHEILLFPAVEEYNKGYEIGAPDLLKISPDGRYLSINIRQALQYAPYRERGITRFYDLKKNTFWDSEKKYVVFEISNEGIAQVDNPWNQEDKTTEINFKEHLQK
;
A
#
# COMPACT_ATOMS: atom_id res chain seq x y z
N MET A 1 16.62 -62.81 -46.59
CA MET A 1 15.98 -61.52 -46.25
C MET A 1 15.30 -61.69 -44.91
N ASN A 2 15.98 -61.26 -43.85
CA ASN A 2 15.57 -61.43 -42.46
C ASN A 2 16.30 -60.35 -41.67
N THR A 3 15.57 -59.36 -41.16
CA THR A 3 16.00 -58.38 -40.13
C THR A 3 14.74 -57.59 -39.77
N ASN A 4 14.10 -57.91 -38.65
CA ASN A 4 14.36 -57.43 -37.29
C ASN A 4 13.31 -56.38 -36.88
N LEU A 5 12.37 -56.86 -36.06
CA LEU A 5 11.58 -56.07 -35.13
C LEU A 5 12.52 -55.25 -34.24
N ILE A 6 12.32 -53.93 -34.21
CA ILE A 6 12.76 -53.09 -33.10
C ILE A 6 11.51 -52.47 -32.49
N LYS A 7 11.21 -52.93 -31.26
CA LYS A 7 10.33 -52.24 -30.33
C LYS A 7 11.03 -50.96 -29.88
N ILE A 8 10.38 -49.82 -30.04
CA ILE A 8 10.72 -48.60 -29.30
C ILE A 8 9.47 -48.15 -28.56
N THR A 9 9.47 -48.46 -27.27
CA THR A 9 8.72 -47.82 -26.20
C THR A 9 9.30 -46.44 -25.92
N THR A 10 8.52 -45.37 -26.08
CA THR A 10 8.73 -44.06 -25.42
C THR A 10 7.38 -43.35 -25.40
N ALA A 11 6.65 -43.44 -24.29
CA ALA A 11 6.59 -42.45 -23.22
C ALA A 11 5.67 -41.28 -23.60
N ALA A 12 4.53 -41.22 -22.91
CA ALA A 12 3.60 -40.10 -22.92
C ALA A 12 4.36 -38.80 -22.57
N ALA A 13 4.36 -37.86 -23.50
CA ALA A 13 4.77 -36.49 -23.22
C ALA A 13 3.66 -35.85 -22.38
N LEU A 14 3.89 -35.85 -21.06
CA LEU A 14 3.20 -35.02 -20.10
C LEU A 14 3.47 -33.55 -20.48
N LEU A 15 2.45 -32.85 -20.98
CA LEU A 15 2.48 -31.41 -21.17
C LEU A 15 2.47 -30.75 -19.78
N ILE A 16 3.67 -30.54 -19.24
CA ILE A 16 3.90 -29.64 -18.11
C ILE A 16 3.75 -28.23 -18.68
N VAL A 17 2.59 -27.64 -18.50
CA VAL A 17 2.41 -26.19 -18.63
C VAL A 17 3.18 -25.56 -17.48
N SER A 18 4.36 -25.04 -17.79
CA SER A 18 5.16 -24.24 -16.88
C SER A 18 4.42 -22.94 -16.55
N ALA A 19 3.73 -22.92 -15.42
CA ALA A 19 3.39 -21.67 -14.74
C ALA A 19 4.70 -21.06 -14.24
N GLN A 20 5.20 -20.06 -14.97
CA GLN A 20 6.22 -19.16 -14.48
C GLN A 20 5.56 -18.27 -13.42
N PHE A 21 5.61 -18.69 -12.16
CA PHE A 21 5.21 -17.87 -11.03
C PHE A 21 6.40 -17.74 -10.06
N TRP A 22 6.86 -16.49 -9.95
CA TRP A 22 7.62 -15.89 -8.84
C TRP A 22 9.06 -16.38 -8.67
N GLY A 23 9.96 -15.63 -9.30
CA GLY A 23 11.37 -15.61 -8.98
C GLY A 23 11.56 -15.32 -7.50
N CYS A 24 12.01 -16.35 -6.79
CA CYS A 24 12.57 -16.26 -5.45
C CYS A 24 13.87 -15.44 -5.55
N SER A 25 13.77 -14.11 -5.50
CA SER A 25 14.91 -13.24 -5.24
C SER A 25 15.26 -13.39 -3.77
N ILE A 26 16.34 -14.13 -3.51
CA ILE A 26 17.00 -14.24 -2.22
C ILE A 26 17.56 -12.85 -1.88
N PHE A 27 16.73 -11.99 -1.30
CA PHE A 27 17.20 -10.81 -0.58
C PHE A 27 17.71 -11.30 0.78
N THR A 28 19.02 -11.18 0.98
CA THR A 28 19.65 -11.29 2.29
C THR A 28 18.94 -10.34 3.25
N LYS A 29 18.14 -10.89 4.17
CA LYS A 29 17.61 -10.20 5.34
C LYS A 29 18.78 -9.63 6.14
N SER A 30 19.07 -8.34 5.97
CA SER A 30 19.62 -7.57 7.07
C SER A 30 18.56 -7.60 8.17
N LYS A 31 18.87 -8.24 9.30
CA LYS A 31 18.08 -8.09 10.53
C LYS A 31 18.22 -6.62 10.96
N ILE A 32 17.38 -5.76 10.42
CA ILE A 32 17.06 -4.50 11.07
C ILE A 32 16.25 -4.92 12.28
N LEU A 33 16.90 -4.91 13.46
CA LEU A 33 16.16 -4.98 14.70
C LEU A 33 15.20 -3.78 14.69
N PRO A 34 13.88 -3.97 14.78
CA PRO A 34 13.00 -2.85 15.05
C PRO A 34 13.52 -2.21 16.35
N THR A 35 13.78 -0.91 16.30
CA THR A 35 13.95 -0.11 17.51
C THR A 35 12.76 -0.42 18.39
N GLN A 36 13.01 -1.09 19.52
CA GLN A 36 11.95 -1.41 20.46
C GLN A 36 11.28 -0.08 20.84
N PRO A 37 9.94 0.03 20.75
CA PRO A 37 9.24 1.25 21.11
C PRO A 37 9.66 1.64 22.53
N THR A 38 10.02 2.90 22.74
CA THR A 38 10.37 3.41 24.06
C THR A 38 9.13 3.26 24.96
N ILE A 39 9.18 2.29 25.85
CA ILE A 39 8.04 1.79 26.62
C ILE A 39 7.70 2.80 27.71
N ASN A 40 6.62 3.57 27.51
CA ASN A 40 5.64 3.81 28.56
C ASN A 40 4.35 4.45 27.99
N PRO A 41 3.31 3.67 27.68
CA PRO A 41 1.96 4.20 27.72
C PRO A 41 1.20 3.51 28.85
N GLU A 42 0.82 4.28 29.87
CA GLU A 42 -0.37 3.97 30.64
C GLU A 42 -1.56 3.84 29.66
N GLY A 43 -2.40 2.84 29.86
CA GLY A 43 -3.61 2.57 29.08
C GLY A 43 -3.52 1.45 28.04
N ASN A 44 -4.57 1.36 27.23
CA ASN A 44 -4.75 0.32 26.22
C ASN A 44 -3.79 0.50 25.04
N LYS A 45 -3.40 -0.62 24.43
CA LYS A 45 -2.53 -0.66 23.25
C LYS A 45 -3.15 -1.52 22.15
N ILE A 46 -3.01 -1.09 20.91
CA ILE A 46 -3.34 -1.87 19.73
C ILE A 46 -2.11 -2.68 19.29
N ILE A 47 -2.32 -3.96 19.01
CA ILE A 47 -1.32 -4.86 18.43
C ILE A 47 -1.89 -5.57 17.21
N GLN A 48 -1.04 -5.86 16.24
CA GLN A 48 -1.36 -6.67 15.08
C GLN A 48 -0.71 -8.04 15.22
N GLU A 49 -1.50 -9.08 15.02
CA GLU A 49 -1.07 -10.45 14.80
C GLU A 49 -1.44 -10.87 13.37
N GLU A 50 -0.91 -12.00 12.89
CA GLU A 50 -0.98 -12.45 11.48
C GLU A 50 -2.38 -12.36 10.85
N ASN A 51 -3.45 -12.59 11.62
CA ASN A 51 -4.83 -12.54 11.13
C ASN A 51 -5.79 -11.77 12.05
N ALA A 52 -5.26 -10.93 12.94
CA ALA A 52 -6.08 -10.25 13.94
C ALA A 52 -5.48 -8.91 14.36
N LEU A 53 -6.36 -7.92 14.54
CA LEU A 53 -6.04 -6.67 15.21
C LEU A 53 -6.66 -6.71 16.61
N LYS A 54 -5.84 -6.55 17.65
CA LYS A 54 -6.28 -6.67 19.05
C LYS A 54 -6.02 -5.40 19.83
N VAL A 55 -6.94 -5.07 20.74
CA VAL A 55 -6.67 -4.12 21.83
C VAL A 55 -6.33 -4.92 23.07
N ILE A 56 -5.17 -4.66 23.64
CA ILE A 56 -4.73 -5.22 24.92
C ILE A 56 -4.69 -4.15 26.00
N ASN A 57 -5.04 -4.52 27.23
CA ASN A 57 -4.83 -3.64 28.38
C ASN A 57 -3.37 -3.72 28.88
N GLU A 58 -3.05 -2.97 29.94
CA GLU A 58 -1.71 -2.95 30.57
C GLU A 58 -1.25 -4.32 31.10
N ARG A 59 -2.18 -5.24 31.38
CA ARG A 59 -1.90 -6.61 31.83
C ARG A 59 -1.68 -7.57 30.65
N GLY A 60 -1.81 -7.10 29.41
CA GLY A 60 -1.74 -7.92 28.20
C GLY A 60 -3.02 -8.71 27.91
N GLU A 61 -4.13 -8.42 28.60
CA GLU A 61 -5.41 -9.09 28.35
C GLU A 61 -6.08 -8.47 27.12
N THR A 62 -6.54 -9.31 26.20
CA THR A 62 -7.32 -8.87 25.03
C THR A 62 -8.68 -8.34 25.47
N LEU A 63 -8.91 -7.06 25.19
CA LEU A 63 -10.21 -6.40 25.39
C LEU A 63 -11.13 -6.57 24.19
N LYS A 64 -10.56 -6.55 22.97
CA LYS A 64 -11.29 -6.64 21.71
C LYS A 64 -10.40 -7.16 20.59
N GLU A 65 -11.02 -7.80 19.59
CA GLU A 65 -10.36 -8.38 18.42
C GLU A 65 -11.18 -8.14 17.15
N ILE A 66 -10.51 -7.73 16.05
CA ILE A 66 -11.04 -7.76 14.68
C ILE A 66 -10.29 -8.85 13.92
N SER A 67 -11.05 -9.71 13.24
CA SER A 67 -10.49 -10.67 12.29
C SER A 67 -10.01 -9.95 11.02
N LEU A 68 -8.77 -10.21 10.64
CA LEU A 68 -8.18 -9.78 9.37
C LEU A 68 -8.13 -10.92 8.34
N LYS A 69 -8.82 -12.04 8.61
CA LYS A 69 -8.90 -13.14 7.65
C LYS A 69 -9.62 -12.68 6.38
N PRO A 70 -9.16 -13.15 5.20
CA PRO A 70 -9.86 -12.90 3.96
C PRO A 70 -11.25 -13.53 3.97
N GLU A 71 -12.18 -12.90 3.27
CA GLU A 71 -13.58 -13.33 3.18
C GLU A 71 -14.00 -13.43 1.72
N ILE A 72 -14.83 -14.43 1.40
CA ILE A 72 -15.45 -14.55 0.09
C ILE A 72 -16.94 -14.24 0.24
N ILE A 73 -17.43 -13.32 -0.57
CA ILE A 73 -18.85 -12.98 -0.64
C ILE A 73 -19.37 -13.14 -2.07
N VAL A 74 -20.69 -13.25 -2.20
CA VAL A 74 -21.38 -13.30 -3.48
C VAL A 74 -22.42 -12.20 -3.49
N GLU A 75 -22.27 -11.23 -4.39
CA GLU A 75 -23.18 -10.10 -4.56
C GLU A 75 -24.00 -10.30 -5.85
N GLU A 76 -25.30 -9.98 -5.82
CA GLU A 76 -26.12 -9.96 -7.04
C GLU A 76 -25.94 -8.60 -7.74
N GLU A 77 -25.34 -8.59 -8.94
CA GLU A 77 -25.28 -7.38 -9.76
C GLU A 77 -26.42 -7.36 -10.78
N LYS A 78 -27.22 -6.29 -10.73
CA LYS A 78 -28.25 -6.02 -11.74
C LYS A 78 -27.59 -5.27 -12.89
N MET A 79 -27.36 -5.94 -14.02
CA MET A 79 -26.99 -5.22 -15.23
C MET A 79 -28.13 -4.28 -15.66
N LEU A 80 -27.76 -3.10 -16.16
CA LEU A 80 -28.69 -2.20 -16.82
C LEU A 80 -29.37 -2.94 -17.99
N PRO A 81 -30.69 -2.79 -18.17
CA PRO A 81 -31.43 -3.54 -19.17
C PRO A 81 -31.13 -2.97 -20.56
N SER A 82 -30.10 -3.48 -21.22
CA SER A 82 -30.00 -3.40 -22.68
C SER A 82 -30.41 -4.77 -23.25
N GLU A 83 -31.63 -4.82 -23.79
CA GLU A 83 -32.19 -5.89 -24.61
C GLU A 83 -32.62 -7.18 -23.86
N GLU A 84 -33.93 -7.33 -23.67
CA GLU A 84 -34.83 -8.51 -23.47
C GLU A 84 -34.36 -9.86 -22.87
N ASN A 85 -33.15 -10.02 -22.33
CA ASN A 85 -32.74 -11.17 -21.52
C ASN A 85 -31.72 -10.70 -20.50
N THR A 86 -32.15 -9.96 -19.48
CA THR A 86 -31.28 -9.55 -18.38
C THR A 86 -30.94 -10.79 -17.54
N LYS A 87 -29.89 -11.51 -17.94
CA LYS A 87 -29.30 -12.59 -17.14
C LYS A 87 -28.84 -11.99 -15.83
N ARG A 88 -29.34 -12.52 -14.71
CA ARG A 88 -28.85 -12.15 -13.38
C ARG A 88 -27.52 -12.87 -13.19
N HIS A 89 -26.43 -12.11 -13.23
CA HIS A 89 -25.12 -12.61 -12.89
C HIS A 89 -24.85 -12.29 -11.42
N LYS A 90 -24.45 -13.30 -10.64
CA LYS A 90 -23.86 -13.04 -9.32
C LYS A 90 -22.36 -12.83 -9.51
N ILE A 91 -21.76 -11.93 -8.76
CA ILE A 91 -20.32 -11.74 -8.75
C ILE A 91 -19.77 -12.26 -7.42
N LYS A 92 -18.83 -13.19 -7.54
CA LYS A 92 -18.03 -13.68 -6.43
C LYS A 92 -16.89 -12.71 -6.21
N LYS A 93 -16.79 -12.18 -5.00
CA LYS A 93 -15.79 -11.18 -4.61
C LYS A 93 -14.96 -11.70 -3.45
N GLU A 94 -13.66 -11.44 -3.49
CA GLU A 94 -12.73 -11.66 -2.39
C GLU A 94 -12.49 -10.35 -1.66
N ILE A 95 -12.56 -10.37 -0.34
CA ILE A 95 -12.22 -9.24 0.53
C ILE A 95 -10.92 -9.60 1.25
N ALA A 96 -9.81 -9.05 0.78
CA ALA A 96 -8.53 -9.11 1.47
C ALA A 96 -8.48 -8.02 2.55
N LYS A 97 -8.08 -8.38 3.77
CA LYS A 97 -8.01 -7.46 4.91
C LYS A 97 -6.60 -7.41 5.46
N ASP A 98 -6.20 -6.24 5.90
CA ASP A 98 -4.94 -6.04 6.62
C ASP A 98 -5.10 -4.87 7.60
N ALA A 99 -4.09 -4.60 8.44
CA ALA A 99 -4.13 -3.48 9.36
C ALA A 99 -2.77 -2.87 9.64
N VAL A 100 -2.67 -1.54 9.62
CA VAL A 100 -1.48 -0.80 10.05
C VAL A 100 -1.66 -0.29 11.48
N VAL A 101 -0.61 -0.33 12.29
CA VAL A 101 -0.60 0.21 13.66
C VAL A 101 0.46 1.31 13.78
N SER A 102 0.10 2.45 14.36
CA SER A 102 1.04 3.53 14.69
C SER A 102 2.14 3.04 15.66
N ASN A 103 3.34 3.66 15.67
CA ASN A 103 4.41 3.20 16.58
C ASN A 103 4.04 3.39 18.05
N SER A 104 3.22 4.41 18.36
CA SER A 104 2.66 4.61 19.70
C SER A 104 1.72 3.48 20.14
N GLY A 105 1.18 2.70 19.20
CA GLY A 105 0.17 1.68 19.44
C GLY A 105 -1.19 2.24 19.87
N LYS A 106 -1.41 3.55 19.72
CA LYS A 106 -2.67 4.22 20.10
C LYS A 106 -3.68 4.30 18.98
N PHE A 107 -3.23 4.15 17.74
CA PHE A 107 -4.04 4.26 16.55
C PHE A 107 -3.76 3.10 15.60
N ALA A 108 -4.79 2.69 14.87
CA ALA A 108 -4.67 1.68 13.83
C ALA A 108 -5.62 1.96 12.66
N GLY A 109 -5.25 1.48 11.49
CA GLY A 109 -6.04 1.55 10.28
C GLY A 109 -6.29 0.15 9.75
N VAL A 110 -7.56 -0.23 9.56
CA VAL A 110 -7.92 -1.49 8.88
C VAL A 110 -8.12 -1.20 7.41
N ILE A 111 -7.39 -1.94 6.58
CA ILE A 111 -7.48 -1.94 5.12
C ILE A 111 -8.38 -3.10 4.71
N SER A 112 -9.28 -2.86 3.76
CA SER A 112 -10.11 -3.90 3.15
C SER A 112 -10.20 -3.64 1.66
N ASN A 113 -9.57 -4.50 0.86
CA ASN A 113 -9.66 -4.46 -0.60
C ASN A 113 -10.64 -5.54 -1.06
N LYS A 114 -11.70 -5.12 -1.75
CA LYS A 114 -12.67 -6.01 -2.37
C LYS A 114 -12.36 -6.14 -3.86
N THR A 115 -12.15 -7.36 -4.33
CA THR A 115 -11.79 -7.68 -5.72
C THR A 115 -12.76 -8.69 -6.30
N ASP A 116 -13.21 -8.45 -7.52
CA ASP A 116 -14.04 -9.40 -8.27
C ASP A 116 -13.20 -10.60 -8.74
N ILE A 117 -13.61 -11.82 -8.43
CA ILE A 117 -12.83 -13.02 -8.76
C ILE A 117 -13.54 -13.96 -9.73
N ALA A 118 -14.88 -13.95 -9.76
CA ALA A 118 -15.64 -14.74 -10.72
C ALA A 118 -17.05 -14.18 -10.98
N ILE A 119 -17.56 -14.44 -12.17
CA ILE A 119 -18.98 -14.29 -12.52
C ILE A 119 -19.64 -15.66 -12.38
N ILE A 120 -20.80 -15.72 -11.73
CA ILE A 120 -21.61 -16.93 -11.57
C ILE A 120 -22.89 -16.76 -12.39
N ASP A 121 -23.13 -17.71 -13.31
CA ASP A 121 -24.33 -17.73 -14.14
C ASP A 121 -25.56 -18.32 -13.43
N GLU A 122 -26.70 -18.34 -14.14
CA GLU A 122 -27.96 -18.87 -13.65
C GLU A 122 -27.95 -20.38 -13.33
N ASN A 123 -26.93 -21.12 -13.79
CA ASN A 123 -26.74 -22.55 -13.55
C ASN A 123 -25.62 -22.82 -12.53
N ASP A 124 -25.21 -21.81 -11.76
CA ASP A 124 -24.10 -21.85 -10.80
C ASP A 124 -22.74 -22.19 -11.43
N LYS A 125 -22.57 -21.92 -12.73
CA LYS A 125 -21.27 -22.05 -13.39
C LYS A 125 -20.43 -20.80 -13.13
N GLU A 126 -19.23 -21.01 -12.59
CA GLU A 126 -18.25 -19.93 -12.35
C GLU A 126 -17.36 -19.69 -13.57
N GLU A 127 -17.18 -18.42 -13.94
CA GLU A 127 -16.19 -17.93 -14.89
C GLU A 127 -15.24 -16.98 -14.17
N ILE A 128 -13.95 -17.33 -14.12
CA ILE A 128 -12.93 -16.56 -13.39
C ILE A 128 -12.64 -15.24 -14.12
N ILE A 129 -12.58 -14.15 -13.36
CA ILE A 129 -12.18 -12.83 -13.86
C ILE A 129 -10.68 -12.66 -13.60
N PRO A 130 -9.82 -12.61 -14.63
CA PRO A 130 -8.37 -12.51 -14.44
C PRO A 130 -7.92 -11.15 -13.89
N GLU A 131 -8.64 -10.07 -14.23
CA GLU A 131 -8.38 -8.69 -13.80
C GLU A 131 -9.67 -8.11 -13.20
N GLY A 132 -9.97 -8.54 -11.97
CA GLY A 132 -11.14 -8.10 -11.24
C GLY A 132 -11.12 -6.61 -10.92
N LEU A 133 -12.30 -5.98 -10.91
CA LEU A 133 -12.43 -4.63 -10.37
C LEU A 133 -12.09 -4.66 -8.87
N VAL A 134 -11.15 -3.80 -8.47
CA VAL A 134 -10.74 -3.64 -7.08
C VAL A 134 -11.32 -2.36 -6.48
N THR A 135 -11.80 -2.44 -5.25
CA THR A 135 -12.23 -1.29 -4.43
C THR A 135 -11.55 -1.34 -3.08
N GLY A 136 -10.92 -0.25 -2.66
CA GLY A 136 -10.29 -0.13 -1.35
C GLY A 136 -11.19 0.53 -0.32
N LYS A 137 -11.12 0.08 0.92
CA LYS A 137 -11.70 0.72 2.10
C LYS A 137 -10.65 0.83 3.19
N PHE A 138 -10.64 1.97 3.88
CA PHE A 138 -9.83 2.21 5.06
C PHE A 138 -10.72 2.63 6.23
N ILE A 139 -10.51 2.05 7.40
CA ILE A 139 -11.22 2.41 8.64
C ILE A 139 -10.19 2.76 9.71
N PHE A 140 -10.25 3.97 10.25
CA PHE A 140 -9.32 4.47 11.24
C PHE A 140 -9.88 4.34 12.67
N TYR A 141 -9.07 3.82 13.58
CA TYR A 141 -9.45 3.51 14.97
C TYR A 141 -8.51 4.15 15.99
N ASP A 142 -9.06 4.47 17.16
CA ASP A 142 -8.29 4.70 18.39
C ASP A 142 -8.11 3.40 19.22
N ASN A 143 -7.31 3.48 20.29
CA ASN A 143 -7.04 2.37 21.23
C ASN A 143 -8.21 2.04 22.19
N SER A 144 -9.31 2.78 22.07
CA SER A 144 -10.60 2.46 22.71
C SER A 144 -11.57 1.79 21.72
N TRP A 145 -11.10 1.54 20.49
CA TRP A 145 -11.86 0.94 19.39
C TRP A 145 -13.01 1.80 18.86
N ASN A 146 -12.92 3.11 19.04
CA ASN A 146 -13.81 4.03 18.36
C ASN A 146 -13.34 4.15 16.92
N ILE A 147 -14.28 4.01 15.98
CA ILE A 147 -14.05 4.40 14.59
C ILE A 147 -13.98 5.93 14.59
N LEU A 148 -12.83 6.45 14.20
CA LEU A 148 -12.62 7.89 14.06
C LEU A 148 -13.19 8.38 12.73
N TRP A 149 -12.94 7.62 11.65
CA TRP A 149 -13.56 7.82 10.34
C TRP A 149 -13.33 6.60 9.44
N GLU A 150 -14.05 6.56 8.32
CA GLU A 150 -13.87 5.58 7.25
C GLU A 150 -13.81 6.26 5.89
N LYS A 151 -13.07 5.65 4.95
CA LYS A 151 -12.94 6.12 3.58
C LYS A 151 -13.05 4.94 2.63
N GLU A 152 -13.96 5.06 1.68
CA GLU A 152 -14.07 4.15 0.54
C GLU A 152 -13.49 4.85 -0.69
N PHE A 153 -12.71 4.10 -1.47
CA PHE A 153 -12.10 4.55 -2.71
C PHE A 153 -12.94 4.13 -3.91
N SER A 154 -12.83 4.89 -4.99
CA SER A 154 -13.53 4.60 -6.24
C SER A 154 -13.14 3.23 -6.80
N GLU A 155 -14.02 2.67 -7.62
CA GLU A 155 -13.71 1.47 -8.40
C GLU A 155 -12.38 1.61 -9.17
N GLY A 156 -11.62 0.52 -9.20
CA GLY A 156 -10.27 0.47 -9.71
C GLY A 156 -9.19 0.91 -8.71
N ARG A 157 -9.52 1.54 -7.57
CA ARG A 157 -8.51 1.96 -6.59
C ARG A 157 -8.53 1.08 -5.34
N GLY A 158 -7.64 0.09 -5.32
CA GLY A 158 -7.25 -0.63 -4.11
C GLY A 158 -6.14 0.09 -3.34
N ILE A 159 -5.97 -0.22 -2.05
CA ILE A 159 -4.80 0.19 -1.27
C ILE A 159 -3.70 -0.85 -1.52
N GLN A 160 -2.56 -0.46 -2.13
CA GLN A 160 -1.67 -1.44 -2.78
C GLN A 160 -0.97 -2.40 -1.81
N ASP A 161 -0.41 -1.88 -0.73
CA ASP A 161 0.40 -2.65 0.23
C ASP A 161 0.25 -2.00 1.61
N ILE A 162 0.14 -2.81 2.65
CA ILE A 162 0.14 -2.34 4.04
C ILE A 162 1.39 -1.52 4.37
N HIS A 163 2.54 -1.86 3.79
CA HIS A 163 3.78 -1.11 3.98
C HIS A 163 3.73 0.30 3.38
N GLN A 164 2.70 0.57 2.57
CA GLN A 164 2.43 1.86 1.97
C GLN A 164 1.27 2.58 2.66
N VAL A 165 1.04 2.28 3.95
CA VAL A 165 0.22 3.11 4.84
C VAL A 165 1.04 3.50 6.07
N LEU A 166 1.03 4.79 6.40
CA LEU A 166 1.73 5.35 7.55
C LEU A 166 0.74 6.10 8.43
N ILE A 167 0.79 5.85 9.74
CA ILE A 167 0.02 6.58 10.75
C ILE A 167 1.01 7.23 11.71
N SER A 168 0.91 8.55 11.86
CA SER A 168 1.68 9.30 12.87
C SER A 168 1.35 8.85 14.29
N ASP A 169 2.30 8.99 15.22
CA ASP A 169 2.16 8.48 16.59
C ASP A 169 1.06 9.17 17.39
N ASN A 170 0.74 10.42 17.04
CA ASN A 170 -0.37 11.19 17.59
C ASN A 170 -1.67 11.07 16.78
N GLY A 171 -1.66 10.34 15.66
CA GLY A 171 -2.81 10.14 14.79
C GLY A 171 -3.25 11.40 14.00
N GLU A 172 -2.47 12.49 14.02
CA GLU A 172 -2.85 13.74 13.33
C GLU A 172 -2.76 13.64 11.81
N SER A 173 -1.99 12.68 11.30
CA SER A 173 -1.85 12.43 9.87
C SER A 173 -1.73 10.95 9.53
N ILE A 174 -2.45 10.56 8.48
CA ILE A 174 -2.51 9.21 7.91
C ILE A 174 -2.16 9.35 6.43
N THR A 175 -1.17 8.61 5.96
CA THR A 175 -0.76 8.61 4.55
C THR A 175 -0.98 7.23 3.96
N MET A 176 -1.48 7.13 2.73
CA MET A 176 -1.70 5.87 2.05
C MET A 176 -1.43 5.97 0.54
N LEU A 177 -0.78 4.95 -0.01
CA LEU A 177 -0.64 4.75 -1.45
C LEU A 177 -1.78 3.89 -1.98
N THR A 178 -2.56 4.42 -2.91
CA THR A 178 -3.58 3.67 -3.63
C THR A 178 -3.10 3.31 -5.02
N GLY A 179 -3.54 2.16 -5.52
CA GLY A 179 -3.27 1.68 -6.86
C GLY A 179 -3.93 2.49 -7.97
N SER A 180 -3.57 2.13 -9.19
CA SER A 180 -4.14 2.66 -10.42
C SER A 180 -5.56 2.12 -10.65
N ALA A 181 -6.51 3.01 -10.95
CA ALA A 181 -7.77 2.61 -11.56
C ALA A 181 -7.50 2.15 -13.01
N GLU A 182 -7.47 0.84 -13.24
CA GLU A 182 -7.32 0.25 -14.58
C GLU A 182 -8.59 0.39 -15.42
N TYR A 183 -9.09 1.61 -15.69
CA TYR A 183 -10.01 1.88 -16.81
C TYR A 183 -9.99 3.39 -17.14
N GLY A 184 -8.97 3.84 -17.87
CA GLY A 184 -8.89 5.21 -18.40
C GLY A 184 -7.53 5.89 -18.21
N ALA A 185 -7.31 7.00 -18.90
CA ALA A 185 -6.03 7.73 -19.02
C ALA A 185 -5.47 8.33 -17.70
N GLU A 186 -6.05 7.98 -16.55
CA GLU A 186 -5.70 8.46 -15.19
C GLU A 186 -5.26 7.33 -14.24
N GLY A 187 -4.98 6.13 -14.76
CA GLY A 187 -4.53 4.95 -14.01
C GLY A 187 -3.10 5.08 -13.48
N ARG A 188 -2.91 5.92 -12.46
CA ARG A 188 -1.63 6.07 -11.76
C ARG A 188 -1.81 5.97 -10.26
N GLU A 189 -0.81 5.40 -9.62
CA GLU A 189 -0.71 5.36 -8.18
C GLU A 189 -0.78 6.76 -7.58
N THR A 190 -1.47 6.88 -6.46
CA THR A 190 -1.76 8.17 -5.83
C THR A 190 -1.53 8.05 -4.33
N ILE A 191 -0.80 9.01 -3.78
CA ILE A 191 -0.64 9.17 -2.35
C ILE A 191 -1.73 10.12 -1.86
N PHE A 192 -2.53 9.63 -0.91
CA PHE A 192 -3.46 10.43 -0.14
C PHE A 192 -2.89 10.67 1.26
N VAL A 193 -2.97 11.90 1.74
CA VAL A 193 -2.75 12.22 3.16
C VAL A 193 -4.04 12.78 3.73
N PHE A 194 -4.49 12.18 4.83
CA PHE A 194 -5.65 12.62 5.58
C PHE A 194 -5.24 13.17 6.95
N ASP A 195 -5.98 14.16 7.44
CA ASP A 195 -5.94 14.58 8.83
C ASP A 195 -6.64 13.54 9.73
N LYS A 196 -6.57 13.73 11.06
CA LYS A 196 -7.24 12.86 12.03
C LYS A 196 -8.77 12.75 11.88
N ASN A 197 -9.40 13.69 11.18
CA ASN A 197 -10.84 13.73 10.95
C ASN A 197 -11.23 13.11 9.59
N GLY A 198 -10.26 12.64 8.80
CA GLY A 198 -10.49 12.09 7.48
C GLY A 198 -10.58 13.13 6.37
N HIS A 199 -10.20 14.39 6.63
CA HIS A 199 -10.09 15.38 5.57
C HIS A 199 -8.79 15.19 4.79
N GLU A 200 -8.89 15.18 3.47
CA GLU A 200 -7.71 15.15 2.60
C GLU A 200 -6.94 16.47 2.72
N ILE A 201 -5.66 16.39 3.09
CA ILE A 201 -4.76 17.55 3.23
C ILE A 201 -3.63 17.54 2.20
N LEU A 202 -3.37 16.41 1.57
CA LEU A 202 -2.44 16.29 0.44
C LEU A 202 -2.93 15.19 -0.50
N LEU A 203 -2.83 15.46 -1.79
CA LEU A 203 -2.97 14.51 -2.89
C LEU A 203 -1.71 14.62 -3.74
N PHE A 204 -1.01 13.50 -3.95
CA PHE A 204 0.18 13.49 -4.79
C PHE A 204 0.16 12.30 -5.77
N PRO A 205 0.47 12.52 -7.07
CA PRO A 205 0.62 13.83 -7.71
C PRO A 205 -0.68 14.63 -7.71
N ALA A 206 -0.58 15.96 -7.71
CA ALA A 206 -1.74 16.82 -7.98
C ALA A 206 -2.09 16.81 -9.48
N VAL A 207 -3.34 17.12 -9.85
CA VAL A 207 -3.82 17.20 -11.26
C VAL A 207 -2.89 18.01 -12.16
N GLU A 208 -2.36 19.12 -11.64
CA GLU A 208 -1.44 19.99 -12.36
C GLU A 208 -0.05 19.37 -12.58
N GLU A 209 0.41 18.53 -11.64
CA GLU A 209 1.66 17.78 -11.76
C GLU A 209 1.52 16.62 -12.76
N TYR A 210 0.32 16.02 -12.85
CA TYR A 210 0.00 15.03 -13.89
C TYR A 210 0.12 15.65 -15.29
N ASN A 211 -0.39 16.86 -15.49
CA ASN A 211 -0.40 17.55 -16.79
C ASN A 211 0.99 18.06 -17.22
N LYS A 212 1.96 18.14 -16.31
CA LYS A 212 3.32 18.60 -16.60
C LYS A 212 4.23 17.53 -17.21
N GLY A 213 3.69 16.35 -17.53
CA GLY A 213 4.45 15.31 -18.25
C GLY A 213 5.56 14.69 -17.41
N TYR A 214 5.55 14.87 -16.08
CA TYR A 214 6.29 13.97 -15.22
C TYR A 214 5.66 12.59 -15.42
N GLU A 215 6.40 11.72 -16.12
CA GLU A 215 6.24 10.29 -16.00
C GLU A 215 6.71 9.94 -14.57
N ILE A 216 5.86 10.27 -13.60
CA ILE A 216 6.04 9.91 -12.20
C ILE A 216 5.80 8.42 -12.17
N GLY A 217 6.89 7.65 -12.06
CA GLY A 217 6.77 6.25 -11.71
C GLY A 217 6.19 6.13 -10.29
N ALA A 218 5.64 4.95 -10.00
CA ALA A 218 5.13 4.53 -8.70
C ALA A 218 5.83 5.23 -7.50
N PRO A 219 5.18 6.19 -6.81
CA PRO A 219 5.78 6.84 -5.68
C PRO A 219 5.79 5.89 -4.48
N ASP A 220 6.85 5.94 -3.67
CA ASP A 220 6.98 5.11 -2.47
C ASP A 220 6.89 6.00 -1.22
N LEU A 221 6.08 5.60 -0.24
CA LEU A 221 6.09 6.23 1.08
C LEU A 221 7.33 5.81 1.85
N LEU A 222 8.02 6.77 2.45
CA LEU A 222 9.24 6.49 3.21
C LEU A 222 9.01 6.60 4.71
N LYS A 223 8.71 7.82 5.20
CA LYS A 223 8.57 8.11 6.63
C LYS A 223 7.67 9.29 6.90
N ILE A 224 6.97 9.24 8.04
CA ILE A 224 6.21 10.34 8.64
C ILE A 224 6.76 10.65 10.03
N SER A 225 6.76 11.91 10.45
CA SER A 225 7.16 12.30 11.81
C SER A 225 6.14 11.83 12.86
N PRO A 226 6.56 11.62 14.13
CA PRO A 226 5.64 11.22 15.21
C PRO A 226 4.45 12.17 15.40
N ASP A 227 4.65 13.48 15.19
CA ASP A 227 3.58 14.47 15.28
C ASP A 227 2.71 14.60 14.02
N GLY A 228 3.02 13.85 12.97
CA GLY A 228 2.32 13.87 11.68
C GLY A 228 2.60 15.07 10.81
N ARG A 229 3.47 16.01 11.21
CA ARG A 229 3.70 17.24 10.45
C ARG A 229 4.53 17.04 9.19
N TYR A 230 5.53 16.17 9.22
CA TYR A 230 6.48 16.02 8.14
C TYR A 230 6.39 14.65 7.50
N LEU A 231 6.44 14.61 6.18
CA LEU A 231 6.35 13.40 5.37
C LEU A 231 7.49 13.38 4.36
N SER A 232 8.05 12.21 4.11
CA SER A 232 8.97 11.98 3.00
C SER A 232 8.41 10.93 2.05
N ILE A 233 8.54 11.21 0.75
CA ILE A 233 8.14 10.30 -0.32
C ILE A 233 9.28 10.17 -1.33
N ASN A 234 9.39 9.01 -1.95
CA ASN A 234 10.24 8.81 -3.11
C ASN A 234 9.40 8.98 -4.38
N ILE A 235 9.83 9.84 -5.28
CA ILE A 235 9.20 10.05 -6.58
C ILE A 235 10.11 9.43 -7.62
N ARG A 236 9.65 8.39 -8.31
CA ARG A 236 10.41 7.77 -9.39
C ARG A 236 10.32 8.65 -10.64
N GLN A 237 11.48 9.02 -11.20
CA GLN A 237 11.54 9.71 -12.50
C GLN A 237 11.65 8.67 -13.61
N ALA A 238 10.83 8.79 -14.66
CA ALA A 238 10.84 7.80 -15.72
C ALA A 238 12.01 7.90 -16.70
N LEU A 239 11.98 6.94 -17.63
CA LEU A 239 13.10 6.23 -18.25
C LEU A 239 14.00 7.05 -19.17
N GLN A 240 13.62 8.27 -19.58
CA GLN A 240 14.29 8.92 -20.70
C GLN A 240 15.64 9.59 -20.38
N TYR A 241 15.98 9.87 -19.11
CA TYR A 241 17.10 10.78 -18.82
C TYR A 241 18.15 10.33 -17.78
N ALA A 242 18.01 9.17 -17.12
CA ALA A 242 18.97 8.76 -16.08
C ALA A 242 19.32 7.25 -16.08
N PRO A 243 20.59 6.88 -15.81
CA PRO A 243 20.99 5.48 -15.62
C PRO A 243 20.23 4.82 -14.46
N TYR A 244 19.95 3.52 -14.60
CA TYR A 244 18.97 2.73 -13.82
C TYR A 244 19.03 2.81 -12.27
N ARG A 245 20.11 3.32 -11.67
CA ARG A 245 20.32 3.31 -10.21
C ARG A 245 20.01 4.65 -9.52
N GLU A 246 19.83 5.74 -10.26
CA GLU A 246 19.63 7.12 -9.74
C GLU A 246 18.18 7.62 -9.89
N ARG A 247 17.24 6.74 -10.23
CA ARG A 247 15.91 7.11 -10.76
C ARG A 247 14.85 7.48 -9.72
N GLY A 248 15.19 8.39 -8.81
CA GLY A 248 14.16 8.99 -7.97
C GLY A 248 14.66 10.19 -7.19
N ILE A 249 13.73 11.06 -6.83
CA ILE A 249 13.98 12.16 -5.92
C ILE A 249 13.23 11.88 -4.61
N THR A 250 13.88 12.15 -3.49
CA THR A 250 13.19 12.18 -2.21
C THR A 250 12.64 13.59 -2.02
N ARG A 251 11.31 13.70 -1.93
CA ARG A 251 10.61 14.94 -1.64
C ARG A 251 10.18 14.93 -0.17
N PHE A 252 10.38 16.06 0.50
CA PHE A 252 10.01 16.25 1.90
C PHE A 252 8.91 17.30 2.00
N TYR A 253 7.85 17.00 2.73
CA TYR A 253 6.68 17.85 2.92
C TYR A 253 6.59 18.35 4.37
N ASP A 254 6.17 19.60 4.55
CA ASP A 254 5.56 20.12 5.77
C ASP A 254 4.04 20.19 5.53
N LEU A 255 3.34 19.15 5.99
CA LEU A 255 1.90 18.95 5.76
C LEU A 255 1.08 20.07 6.40
N LYS A 256 1.55 20.66 7.50
CA LYS A 256 0.87 21.76 8.18
C LYS A 256 0.93 23.06 7.39
N LYS A 257 2.04 23.30 6.68
CA LYS A 257 2.22 24.50 5.85
C LYS A 257 1.81 24.28 4.40
N ASN A 258 1.56 23.04 4.00
CA ASN A 258 1.36 22.62 2.61
C ASN A 258 2.51 23.10 1.70
N THR A 259 3.74 22.89 2.15
CA THR A 259 4.96 23.24 1.41
C THR A 259 5.86 22.01 1.29
N PHE A 260 6.66 21.94 0.24
CA PHE A 260 7.61 20.84 0.05
C PHE A 260 8.97 21.34 -0.42
N TRP A 261 9.98 20.49 -0.24
CA TRP A 261 11.31 20.65 -0.81
C TRP A 261 11.66 19.40 -1.63
N ASP A 262 12.02 19.63 -2.89
CA ASP A 262 12.65 18.64 -3.75
C ASP A 262 14.14 18.59 -3.48
N SER A 263 14.62 17.44 -2.99
CA SER A 263 16.04 17.32 -2.63
C SER A 263 16.99 17.17 -3.82
N GLU A 264 16.44 17.02 -5.04
CA GLU A 264 17.17 16.71 -6.28
C GLU A 264 18.01 15.42 -6.22
N LYS A 265 17.88 14.67 -5.12
CA LYS A 265 18.66 13.48 -4.80
C LYS A 265 17.74 12.39 -4.30
N LYS A 266 18.21 11.15 -4.38
CA LYS A 266 17.55 10.01 -3.75
C LYS A 266 18.16 9.78 -2.38
N TYR A 267 17.30 9.70 -1.36
CA TYR A 267 17.69 9.34 0.00
C TYR A 267 16.91 8.12 0.48
N VAL A 268 17.59 7.25 1.23
CA VAL A 268 16.93 6.35 2.18
C VAL A 268 16.65 7.17 3.42
N VAL A 269 15.39 7.24 3.86
CA VAL A 269 15.00 7.99 5.06
C VAL A 269 14.70 7.00 6.18
N PHE A 270 15.44 7.08 7.28
CA PHE A 270 15.29 6.17 8.41
C PHE A 270 14.22 6.64 9.38
N GLU A 271 14.25 7.92 9.72
CA GLU A 271 13.33 8.58 10.63
C GLU A 271 13.22 10.07 10.34
N ILE A 272 12.14 10.67 10.85
CA ILE A 272 11.90 12.11 10.81
C ILE A 272 11.46 12.54 12.20
N SER A 273 12.14 13.51 12.79
CA SER A 273 11.76 14.09 14.08
C SER A 273 10.65 15.14 13.94
N ASN A 274 9.99 15.46 15.06
CA ASN A 274 8.99 16.55 15.14
C ASN A 274 9.58 17.94 14.88
N GLU A 275 10.91 18.07 14.91
CA GLU A 275 11.59 19.32 14.59
C GLU A 275 11.88 19.49 13.10
N GLY A 276 11.50 18.51 12.26
CA GLY A 276 11.74 18.53 10.82
C GLY A 276 13.18 18.17 10.47
N ILE A 277 13.80 17.30 11.27
CA ILE A 277 15.14 16.75 11.01
C ILE A 277 14.97 15.30 10.59
N ALA A 278 15.42 14.95 9.39
CA ALA A 278 15.45 13.58 8.88
C ALA A 278 16.84 12.97 8.98
N GLN A 279 16.91 11.74 9.49
CA GLN A 279 18.10 10.90 9.34
C GLN A 279 18.05 10.16 8.01
N VAL A 280 19.12 10.30 7.23
CA VAL A 280 19.18 9.81 5.85
C VAL A 280 20.49 9.10 5.54
N ASP A 281 20.48 8.32 4.47
CA ASP A 281 21.67 7.84 3.78
C ASP A 281 21.47 7.99 2.26
N ASN A 282 22.56 8.24 1.54
CA ASN A 282 22.59 8.25 0.09
C ASN A 282 23.49 7.12 -0.42
N PRO A 283 22.99 5.86 -0.41
CA PRO A 283 23.79 4.70 -0.84
C PRO A 283 24.16 4.75 -2.33
N TRP A 284 23.60 5.69 -3.09
CA TRP A 284 23.85 5.87 -4.51
C TRP A 284 25.02 6.81 -4.80
N ASN A 285 25.47 7.61 -3.82
CA ASN A 285 26.62 8.48 -3.96
C ASN A 285 27.55 8.37 -2.75
N GLN A 286 28.65 7.63 -2.89
CA GLN A 286 29.62 7.38 -1.81
C GLN A 286 30.38 8.65 -1.36
N GLU A 287 30.38 9.72 -2.16
CA GLU A 287 30.96 11.01 -1.77
C GLU A 287 29.98 11.86 -0.95
N ASP A 288 28.68 11.57 -1.05
CA ASP A 288 27.63 12.25 -0.29
C ASP A 288 27.57 11.70 1.14
N LYS A 289 28.18 12.44 2.07
CA LYS A 289 28.21 12.11 3.50
C LYS A 289 27.03 12.70 4.28
N THR A 290 25.95 13.08 3.60
CA THR A 290 24.77 13.63 4.27
C THR A 290 24.11 12.53 5.10
N THR A 291 24.16 12.70 6.42
CA THR A 291 23.48 11.81 7.39
C THR A 291 22.22 12.43 7.98
N GLU A 292 22.06 13.74 7.82
CA GLU A 292 20.97 14.51 8.39
C GLU A 292 20.53 15.61 7.43
N ILE A 293 19.22 15.84 7.35
CA ILE A 293 18.60 16.93 6.60
C ILE A 293 17.67 17.70 7.52
N ASN A 294 17.89 19.01 7.65
CA ASN A 294 16.99 19.92 8.38
C ASN A 294 16.03 20.61 7.41
N PHE A 295 14.77 20.17 7.37
CA PHE A 295 13.77 20.69 6.44
C PHE A 295 13.53 22.19 6.59
N LYS A 296 13.67 22.73 7.81
CA LYS A 296 13.42 24.15 8.07
C LYS A 296 14.37 25.06 7.28
N GLU A 297 15.57 24.59 6.93
CA GLU A 297 16.54 25.35 6.13
C GLU A 297 16.18 25.39 4.64
N HIS A 298 15.38 24.42 4.18
CA HIS A 298 15.02 24.25 2.79
C HIS A 298 13.60 24.74 2.47
N LEU A 299 12.68 24.69 3.45
CA LEU A 299 11.28 25.12 3.31
C LEU A 299 11.05 26.62 3.53
N GLN A 300 12.10 27.39 3.85
CA GLN A 300 12.04 28.85 4.07
C GLN A 300 12.43 29.67 2.83
N LYS A 301 12.62 29.04 1.67
CA LYS A 301 12.94 29.69 0.40
C LYS A 301 11.76 29.66 -0.55
#